data_AF-A0A482X5H6-F1
#
_entry.id   AF-A0A482X5H6-F1
#
_cell.length_a   1.000
_cell.length_b   1.000
_cell.length_c   1.000
_cell.angle_alpha   90.00
_cell.angle_beta   90.00
_cell.angle_gamma   90.00
#
_symmetry.space_group_name_H-M   'P 1'
#
loop_
_entity.id
_entity.type
_entity.pdbx_description
1 polymer ?
#
loop_
_entity_poly.entity_id
_entity_poly.type
_entity_poly.pdbx_seq_one_letter_code
_entity_poly.pdbx_strand_id
1 'polypeptide(L)'
;MLRLLSLLSVAFYVVLLVKTTLSSIYHPSWQQYYPQRKWTLYEEQIHYRPARTRAGFGRYRLLPVGAELICDFPDNLVTVSNIIWERADLGDNNSLDEIYRQHGIQQDYILFTRPHGSTLRFLDITPLDRGLYRCIVTALEPTSGKRLTLFQDVHFYPIF
;
A
#
# COMPACT_ATOMS: atom_id res chain seq x y z
N MET A 1 22.90 -31.41 -40.99
CA MET A 1 22.34 -30.06 -40.73
C MET A 1 20.92 -30.06 -40.15
N LEU A 2 20.01 -30.97 -40.51
CA LEU A 2 18.62 -30.94 -40.00
C LEU A 2 18.41 -31.28 -38.50
N ARG A 3 19.31 -32.02 -37.85
CA ARG A 3 19.14 -32.41 -36.43
C ARG A 3 19.44 -31.30 -35.41
N LEU A 4 20.21 -30.27 -35.79
CA LEU A 4 20.50 -29.15 -34.87
C LEU A 4 19.31 -28.17 -34.74
N LEU A 5 18.52 -28.01 -35.80
CA LEU A 5 17.37 -27.11 -35.83
C LEU A 5 16.21 -27.60 -34.94
N SER A 6 16.00 -28.91 -34.83
CA SER A 6 14.96 -29.47 -33.96
C SER A 6 15.29 -29.32 -32.47
N LEU A 7 16.56 -29.46 -32.09
CA LEU A 7 17.00 -29.30 -30.69
C LEU A 7 16.89 -27.85 -30.21
N LEU A 8 17.21 -26.89 -31.08
CA LEU A 8 17.04 -25.46 -30.79
C LEU A 8 15.57 -25.07 -30.62
N SER A 9 14.68 -25.63 -31.45
CA SER A 9 13.22 -25.41 -31.33
C SER A 9 12.66 -25.97 -30.03
N VAL A 10 13.05 -27.19 -29.63
CA VAL A 10 12.63 -27.80 -28.36
C VAL A 10 13.17 -27.02 -27.16
N ALA A 11 14.44 -26.59 -27.20
CA ALA A 11 15.02 -25.78 -26.14
C ALA A 11 14.29 -24.42 -25.98
N PHE A 12 13.92 -23.79 -27.10
CA PHE A 12 13.18 -22.52 -27.08
C PHE A 12 11.76 -22.69 -26.51
N TYR A 13 11.06 -23.78 -26.87
CA TYR A 13 9.76 -24.12 -26.31
C TYR A 13 9.82 -24.43 -24.81
N VAL A 14 10.85 -25.16 -24.36
CA VAL A 14 11.06 -25.45 -22.92
C VAL A 14 11.33 -24.16 -22.14
N VAL A 15 12.14 -23.24 -22.67
CA VAL A 15 12.41 -21.95 -22.01
C VAL A 15 11.14 -21.08 -21.95
N LEU A 16 10.30 -21.09 -22.99
CA LEU A 16 9.02 -20.36 -22.98
C LEU A 16 8.02 -20.95 -21.99
N LEU A 17 7.94 -22.29 -21.92
CA LEU A 17 7.10 -23.01 -20.96
C LEU A 17 7.55 -22.74 -19.51
N VAL A 18 8.86 -22.76 -19.24
CA VAL A 18 9.40 -22.45 -17.91
C VAL A 18 9.10 -21.00 -17.50
N LYS A 19 9.24 -20.04 -18.42
CA LYS A 19 8.89 -18.63 -18.16
C LYS A 19 7.40 -18.43 -17.88
N THR A 20 6.52 -19.15 -18.58
CA THR A 20 5.06 -19.05 -18.40
C THR A 20 4.56 -19.79 -17.16
N THR A 21 5.21 -20.86 -16.73
CA THR A 21 4.89 -21.52 -15.45
C THR A 21 5.40 -20.74 -14.24
N LEU A 22 6.56 -20.06 -14.33
CA LEU A 22 7.11 -19.28 -13.22
C LEU A 22 6.32 -17.98 -12.94
N SER A 23 5.77 -17.32 -13.98
CA SER A 23 4.90 -16.15 -13.79
C SER A 23 3.52 -16.49 -13.23
N SER A 24 3.09 -17.75 -13.31
CA SER A 24 1.80 -18.23 -12.80
C SER A 24 1.82 -18.65 -11.33
N ILE A 25 2.99 -18.76 -10.67
CA ILE A 25 3.11 -19.38 -9.34
C ILE A 25 3.39 -18.36 -8.22
N TYR A 26 3.83 -17.14 -8.54
CA TYR A 26 4.06 -16.10 -7.54
C TYR A 26 2.90 -15.12 -7.48
N HIS A 27 1.84 -15.49 -6.76
CA HIS A 27 0.92 -14.51 -6.19
C HIS A 27 1.48 -14.09 -4.83
N PRO A 28 2.11 -12.91 -4.73
CA PRO A 28 2.68 -12.45 -3.47
C PRO A 28 1.57 -12.33 -2.43
N SER A 29 1.79 -12.98 -1.28
CA SER A 29 0.81 -13.03 -0.19
C SER A 29 0.62 -11.65 0.42
N TRP A 30 -0.63 -11.30 0.71
CA TRP A 30 -0.95 -10.09 1.46
C TRP A 30 -0.42 -10.19 2.89
N GLN A 31 0.27 -9.15 3.34
CA GLN A 31 0.65 -8.96 4.74
C GLN A 31 -0.30 -7.97 5.40
N GLN A 32 -0.96 -8.42 6.47
CA GLN A 32 -1.95 -7.65 7.24
C GLN A 32 -1.42 -7.39 8.65
N TYR A 33 -1.42 -6.13 9.07
CA TYR A 33 -0.86 -5.71 10.36
C TYR A 33 -1.90 -5.26 11.36
N TYR A 34 -3.08 -4.83 10.90
CA TYR A 34 -4.19 -4.45 11.77
C TYR A 34 -5.44 -5.28 11.51
N PRO A 35 -6.06 -5.87 12.55
CA PRO A 35 -7.31 -6.59 12.41
C PRO A 35 -8.47 -5.62 12.14
N GLN A 36 -9.51 -6.10 11.46
CA GLN A 36 -10.59 -5.30 10.88
C GLN A 36 -11.50 -4.49 11.83
N ARG A 37 -11.29 -4.43 13.16
CA ARG A 37 -12.42 -4.11 14.07
C ARG A 37 -12.18 -3.26 15.32
N LYS A 38 -10.99 -2.75 15.61
CA LYS A 38 -10.83 -1.83 16.76
C LYS A 38 -10.90 -0.38 16.31
N TRP A 39 -12.08 0.21 16.47
CA TRP A 39 -12.27 1.65 16.43
C TRP A 39 -11.52 2.26 17.61
N THR A 40 -10.50 3.04 17.31
CA THR A 40 -9.74 3.75 18.35
C THR A 40 -9.83 5.23 18.02
N LEU A 41 -10.43 6.00 18.94
CA LEU A 41 -10.44 7.45 18.85
C LEU A 41 -9.06 7.99 19.23
N TYR A 42 -8.52 8.85 18.38
CA TYR A 42 -7.33 9.63 18.71
C TYR A 42 -7.80 11.07 18.87
N GLU A 43 -7.74 11.55 20.12
CA GLU A 43 -8.08 12.94 20.48
C GLU A 43 -7.18 13.92 19.73
N GLU A 44 -7.64 15.18 19.71
CA GLU A 44 -6.99 16.29 19.02
C GLU A 44 -5.49 16.33 19.37
N GLN A 45 -4.64 16.12 18.38
CA GLN A 45 -3.20 16.12 18.61
C GLN A 45 -2.71 17.56 18.75
N ILE A 46 -1.63 17.71 19.53
CA ILE A 46 -0.83 18.93 19.66
C ILE A 46 -0.66 19.53 18.25
N HIS A 47 -0.93 20.84 18.08
CA HIS A 47 -0.94 21.59 16.80
C HIS A 47 -2.27 21.63 15.99
N TYR A 48 -3.45 21.69 16.63
CA TYR A 48 -4.74 21.92 15.94
C TYR A 48 -5.08 20.88 14.86
N ARG A 49 -4.53 19.66 14.95
CA ARG A 49 -4.92 18.59 14.02
C ARG A 49 -6.28 18.05 14.44
N PRO A 50 -7.27 18.00 13.53
CA PRO A 50 -8.61 17.56 13.89
C PRO A 50 -8.57 16.14 14.45
N ALA A 51 -9.44 15.84 15.42
CA ALA A 51 -9.59 14.50 15.98
C ALA A 51 -9.79 13.47 14.85
N ARG A 52 -9.08 12.35 14.92
CA ARG A 52 -9.11 11.30 13.91
C ARG A 52 -9.47 9.97 14.54
N THR A 53 -10.23 9.15 13.83
CA THR A 53 -10.62 7.82 14.31
C THR A 53 -9.95 6.77 13.45
N ARG A 54 -9.23 5.83 14.07
CA ARG A 54 -8.69 4.69 13.33
C ARG A 54 -9.82 3.72 13.01
N ALA A 55 -10.03 3.42 11.73
CA ALA A 55 -11.08 2.52 11.29
C ALA A 55 -10.72 1.84 9.97
N GLY A 56 -11.22 0.61 9.78
CA GLY A 56 -11.07 -0.11 8.53
C GLY A 56 -9.91 -1.11 8.53
N PHE A 57 -9.25 -1.25 7.38
CA PHE A 57 -8.31 -2.31 7.09
C PHE A 57 -7.14 -1.83 6.24
N GLY A 58 -5.92 -2.23 6.62
CA GLY A 58 -4.69 -1.91 5.92
C GLY A 58 -3.84 -3.15 5.69
N ARG A 59 -3.34 -3.34 4.47
CA ARG A 59 -2.44 -4.44 4.10
C ARG A 59 -1.54 -4.05 2.93
N TYR A 60 -0.47 -4.79 2.73
CA TYR A 60 0.36 -4.63 1.55
C TYR A 60 0.75 -5.96 0.92
N ARG A 61 1.23 -5.91 -0.32
CA ARG A 61 1.93 -7.01 -0.98
C ARG A 61 3.10 -6.47 -1.78
N LEU A 62 4.17 -7.25 -1.86
CA LEU A 62 5.24 -7.00 -2.81
C LEU A 62 4.78 -7.37 -4.22
N LEU A 63 5.34 -6.76 -5.25
CA LEU A 63 5.16 -7.13 -6.64
C LEU A 63 6.52 -7.51 -7.24
N PRO A 64 6.57 -8.16 -8.42
CA PRO A 64 7.85 -8.40 -9.11
C PRO A 64 8.65 -7.12 -9.36
N VAL A 65 7.97 -6.00 -9.54
CA VAL A 65 8.53 -4.66 -9.68
C VAL A 65 7.67 -3.72 -8.83
N GLY A 66 8.15 -3.37 -7.64
CA GLY A 66 7.48 -2.47 -6.70
C GLY A 66 6.61 -3.15 -5.65
N ALA A 67 5.60 -2.44 -5.15
CA ALA A 67 4.69 -2.94 -4.12
C ALA A 67 3.31 -2.26 -4.20
N GLU A 68 2.31 -2.88 -3.57
CA GLU A 68 0.97 -2.32 -3.42
C GLU A 68 0.56 -2.30 -1.96
N LEU A 69 0.16 -1.12 -1.51
CA LEU A 69 -0.42 -0.88 -0.21
C LEU A 69 -1.90 -0.59 -0.42
N ILE A 70 -2.74 -1.27 0.33
CA ILE A 70 -4.18 -1.15 0.31
C ILE A 70 -4.64 -0.60 1.64
N CYS A 71 -5.57 0.34 1.59
CA CYS A 71 -6.44 0.61 2.71
C CYS A 71 -7.92 0.63 2.30
N ASP A 72 -8.77 0.15 3.19
CA ASP A 72 -10.22 0.16 3.07
C ASP A 72 -10.83 0.67 4.37
N PHE A 73 -11.87 1.48 4.27
CA PHE A 73 -12.66 2.02 5.36
C PHE A 73 -13.97 1.21 5.49
N PRO A 74 -14.64 1.26 6.64
CA PRO A 74 -15.87 0.52 6.85
C PRO A 74 -16.99 0.91 5.87
N ASP A 75 -17.67 -0.09 5.28
CA ASP A 75 -18.74 0.13 4.30
C ASP A 75 -20.01 0.76 4.89
N ASN A 76 -20.15 0.75 6.22
CA ASN A 76 -21.25 1.39 6.92
C ASN A 76 -21.11 2.92 7.03
N LEU A 77 -20.11 3.49 6.39
CA LEU A 77 -19.82 4.92 6.37
C LEU A 77 -19.83 5.43 4.92
N VAL A 78 -20.31 6.65 4.72
CA VAL A 78 -20.29 7.29 3.40
C VAL A 78 -19.05 8.15 3.28
N THR A 79 -18.10 7.74 2.46
CA THR A 79 -16.92 8.54 2.13
C THR A 79 -17.34 9.79 1.35
N VAL A 80 -16.95 10.97 1.84
CA VAL A 80 -17.32 12.27 1.24
C VAL A 80 -16.12 13.11 0.80
N SER A 81 -14.90 12.59 0.96
CA SER A 81 -13.68 13.21 0.43
C SER A 81 -12.84 12.20 -0.34
N ASN A 82 -11.86 12.70 -1.08
CA ASN A 82 -10.78 11.87 -1.57
C ASN A 82 -10.02 11.23 -0.40
N ILE A 83 -9.45 10.05 -0.66
CA ILE A 83 -8.54 9.39 0.27
C ILE A 83 -7.13 9.91 0.00
N ILE A 84 -6.49 10.42 1.04
CA ILE A 84 -5.10 10.89 0.97
C ILE A 84 -4.19 9.86 1.63
N TRP A 85 -2.96 9.76 1.16
CA TRP A 85 -1.90 8.95 1.79
C TRP A 85 -0.82 9.88 2.34
N GLU A 86 -0.40 9.64 3.58
CA GLU A 86 0.73 10.31 4.22
C GLU A 86 1.71 9.27 4.78
N ARG A 87 2.99 9.63 4.88
CA ARG A 87 3.93 8.89 5.72
C ARG A 87 3.72 9.34 7.16
N ALA A 88 3.44 8.39 8.05
CA ALA A 88 3.04 8.64 9.44
C ALA A 88 4.14 8.36 10.46
N ASP A 89 5.25 7.78 10.05
CA ASP A 89 6.46 7.63 10.85
C ASP A 89 7.60 8.55 10.35
N LEU A 90 8.70 8.52 11.11
CA LEU A 90 9.97 9.16 10.75
C LEU A 90 10.85 8.22 9.91
N GLY A 91 10.28 7.17 9.30
CA GLY A 91 10.99 6.04 8.71
C GLY A 91 11.59 5.06 9.73
N ASP A 92 12.14 3.95 9.23
CA ASP A 92 12.75 2.85 10.01
C ASP A 92 13.91 3.32 10.93
N ASN A 93 14.51 4.49 10.65
CA ASN A 93 15.68 5.04 11.36
C ASN A 93 15.38 6.17 12.35
N ASN A 94 14.11 6.55 12.59
CA ASN A 94 13.75 7.71 13.44
C ASN A 94 14.47 9.02 13.06
N SER A 95 14.94 9.16 11.81
CA SER A 95 15.79 10.25 11.36
C SER A 95 15.02 11.15 10.41
N LEU A 96 14.57 12.30 10.93
CA LEU A 96 14.02 13.39 10.10
C LEU A 96 15.01 13.83 9.01
N ASP A 97 16.31 13.73 9.27
CA ASP A 97 17.38 14.08 8.35
C ASP A 97 17.34 13.24 7.06
N GLU A 98 17.00 11.95 7.13
CA GLU A 98 16.91 11.09 5.94
C GLU A 98 15.66 11.43 5.11
N ILE A 99 14.55 11.79 5.76
CA ILE A 99 13.32 12.25 5.08
C ILE A 99 13.53 13.63 4.43
N TYR A 100 14.19 14.57 5.11
CA TYR A 100 14.39 15.94 4.61
C TYR A 100 15.53 16.05 3.60
N ARG A 101 16.58 15.21 3.68
CA ARG A 101 17.63 15.14 2.63
C ARG A 101 17.11 14.62 1.29
N GLN A 102 15.88 14.09 1.24
CA GLN A 102 15.19 13.67 0.02
C GLN A 102 14.33 14.75 -0.64
N HIS A 103 14.44 16.03 -0.27
CA HIS A 103 13.95 17.11 -1.12
C HIS A 103 14.68 17.07 -2.48
N GLY A 104 14.20 16.23 -3.41
CA GLY A 104 14.80 16.00 -4.72
C GLY A 104 14.75 14.57 -5.26
N ILE A 105 14.48 13.53 -4.45
CA ILE A 105 14.32 12.15 -4.98
C ILE A 105 12.84 11.93 -5.28
N GLN A 106 12.51 11.86 -6.58
CA GLN A 106 11.16 11.58 -7.03
C GLN A 106 10.85 10.09 -6.85
N GLN A 107 9.90 9.79 -5.95
CA GLN A 107 9.31 8.46 -5.85
C GLN A 107 8.15 8.36 -6.85
N ASP A 108 8.22 7.43 -7.80
CA ASP A 108 7.12 7.20 -8.72
C ASP A 108 6.08 6.26 -8.10
N TYR A 109 4.87 6.79 -7.91
CA TYR A 109 3.74 6.04 -7.38
C TYR A 109 2.46 6.31 -8.16
N ILE A 110 1.53 5.35 -8.08
CA ILE A 110 0.20 5.46 -8.66
C ILE A 110 -0.83 5.28 -7.55
N LEU A 111 -1.86 6.13 -7.55
CA LEU A 111 -3.00 6.02 -6.66
C LEU A 111 -4.22 5.50 -7.42
N PHE A 112 -4.81 4.42 -6.91
CA PHE A 112 -6.09 3.90 -7.39
C PHE A 112 -7.17 4.16 -6.32
N THR A 113 -8.21 4.90 -6.68
CA THR A 113 -9.36 5.15 -5.81
C THR A 113 -10.37 4.01 -5.93
N ARG A 114 -10.97 3.62 -4.81
CA ARG A 114 -12.06 2.64 -4.71
C ARG A 114 -13.20 3.19 -3.85
N PRO A 115 -14.43 2.67 -3.96
CA PRO A 115 -15.59 3.24 -3.25
C PRO A 115 -15.41 3.43 -1.74
N HIS A 116 -14.74 2.48 -1.09
CA HIS A 116 -14.46 2.50 0.34
C HIS A 116 -12.97 2.48 0.66
N GLY A 117 -12.08 2.80 -0.29
CA GLY A 117 -10.66 2.57 -0.07
C GLY A 117 -9.76 3.10 -1.16
N SER A 118 -8.47 2.90 -1.00
CA SER A 118 -7.46 3.32 -1.97
C SER A 118 -6.32 2.31 -2.02
N THR A 119 -5.68 2.23 -3.18
CA THR A 119 -4.42 1.49 -3.36
C THR A 119 -3.32 2.47 -3.73
N LEU A 120 -2.24 2.47 -2.95
CA LEU A 120 -0.99 3.12 -3.26
C LEU A 120 -0.04 2.09 -3.86
N ARG A 121 0.35 2.29 -5.12
CA ARG A 121 1.28 1.41 -5.84
C ARG A 121 2.61 2.11 -6.02
N PHE A 122 3.67 1.53 -5.47
CA PHE A 122 5.04 1.90 -5.78
C PHE A 122 5.47 1.21 -7.07
N LEU A 123 6.04 1.98 -8.01
CA LEU A 123 6.55 1.43 -9.26
C LEU A 123 7.93 0.81 -9.09
N ASP A 124 8.71 1.31 -8.13
CA ASP A 124 9.95 0.72 -7.65
C ASP A 124 10.01 0.87 -6.13
N ILE A 125 10.67 -0.07 -5.46
CA ILE A 125 10.79 -0.06 -4.00
C ILE A 125 12.25 -0.14 -3.58
N THR A 126 12.60 0.70 -2.63
CA THR A 126 13.93 0.79 -2.03
C THR A 126 13.83 0.53 -0.53
N PRO A 127 14.96 0.26 0.16
CA PRO A 127 14.97 0.21 1.62
C PRO A 127 14.40 1.45 2.30
N LEU A 128 14.46 2.62 1.64
CA LEU A 128 13.98 3.90 2.16
C LEU A 128 12.45 4.00 2.15
N ASP A 129 11.77 3.15 1.40
CA ASP A 129 10.31 3.07 1.39
C ASP A 129 9.75 2.36 2.61
N ARG A 130 10.59 1.70 3.41
CA ARG A 130 10.13 1.05 4.64
C ARG A 130 9.55 2.06 5.61
N GLY A 131 8.30 1.88 6.02
CA GLY A 131 7.68 2.77 6.99
C GLY A 131 6.20 2.56 7.20
N LEU A 132 5.66 3.42 8.04
CA LEU A 132 4.25 3.50 8.36
C LEU A 132 3.55 4.45 7.38
N TYR A 133 2.71 3.90 6.52
CA TYR A 133 1.86 4.68 5.62
C TYR A 133 0.47 4.80 6.21
N ARG A 134 -0.11 5.99 6.17
CA ARG A 134 -1.44 6.27 6.68
C ARG A 134 -2.32 6.77 5.57
N CYS A 135 -3.46 6.14 5.36
CA CYS A 135 -4.50 6.69 4.55
C CYS A 135 -5.54 7.41 5.40
N ILE A 136 -6.07 8.53 4.92
CA ILE A 136 -7.00 9.39 5.66
C ILE A 136 -8.16 9.75 4.75
N VAL A 137 -9.36 9.79 5.32
CA VAL A 137 -10.57 10.20 4.62
C VAL A 137 -11.53 10.93 5.55
N THR A 138 -12.37 11.78 4.98
CA THR A 138 -13.58 12.25 5.65
C THR A 138 -14.75 11.35 5.26
N ALA A 139 -15.48 10.87 6.25
CA ALA A 139 -16.73 10.14 6.06
C ALA A 139 -17.88 10.75 6.86
N LEU A 140 -19.11 10.41 6.47
CA LEU A 140 -20.34 10.68 7.21
C LEU A 140 -20.85 9.38 7.83
N GLU A 141 -21.23 9.45 9.09
CA GLU A 141 -22.00 8.39 9.75
C GLU A 141 -23.47 8.49 9.30
N PRO A 142 -24.05 7.48 8.63
CA PRO A 142 -25.37 7.60 8.02
C PRO A 142 -26.50 7.82 9.03
N THR A 143 -26.37 7.28 10.24
CA THR A 143 -27.41 7.34 11.28
C THR A 143 -27.47 8.69 11.99
N SER A 144 -26.32 9.30 12.25
CA SER A 144 -26.22 10.56 13.00
C SER A 144 -25.99 11.78 12.10
N GLY A 145 -25.60 11.57 10.85
CA GLY A 145 -25.11 12.62 9.94
C GLY A 145 -23.77 13.23 10.38
N LYS A 146 -23.12 12.67 11.41
CA LYS A 146 -21.88 13.21 11.96
C LYS A 146 -20.74 13.03 10.97
N ARG A 147 -19.99 14.11 10.75
CA ARG A 147 -18.74 14.09 9.98
C ARG A 147 -17.59 13.58 10.84
N LEU A 148 -16.86 12.61 10.32
CA LEU A 148 -15.73 11.96 10.97
C LEU A 148 -14.51 12.03 10.06
N THR A 149 -13.34 12.31 10.64
CA THR A 149 -12.05 12.09 9.99
C THR A 149 -11.57 10.70 10.37
N LEU A 150 -11.47 9.81 9.39
CA LEU A 150 -11.01 8.44 9.58
C LEU A 150 -9.60 8.29 9.07
N PHE A 151 -8.85 7.38 9.68
CA PHE A 151 -7.57 6.96 9.14
C PHE A 151 -7.35 5.47 9.31
N GLN A 152 -6.48 4.91 8.48
CA GLN A 152 -5.94 3.58 8.66
C GLN A 152 -4.46 3.55 8.31
N ASP A 153 -3.71 2.78 9.07
CA ASP A 153 -2.28 2.61 8.86
C ASP A 153 -1.99 1.28 8.14
N VAL A 154 -0.96 1.31 7.31
CA VAL A 154 -0.34 0.16 6.64
C VAL A 154 1.13 0.15 7.03
N HIS A 155 1.53 -0.87 7.78
CA HIS A 155 2.94 -1.10 8.11
C HIS A 155 3.62 -1.73 6.91
N PHE A 156 4.48 -0.98 6.24
CA PHE A 156 5.21 -1.47 5.09
C PHE A 156 6.68 -1.65 5.47
N TYR A 157 7.01 -2.83 6.00
CA TYR A 157 8.38 -3.20 6.37
C TYR A 157 8.77 -4.54 5.69
N PRO A 158 8.85 -4.57 4.35
CA PRO A 158 9.24 -5.77 3.64
C PRO A 158 10.70 -6.14 3.90
N ILE A 159 10.96 -7.45 3.94
CA ILE A 159 12.32 -8.00 3.96
C ILE A 159 12.82 -8.04 2.51
N PHE A 160 13.99 -7.42 2.27
CA PHE A 160 14.67 -7.38 0.97
C PHE A 160 15.79 -8.43 0.94
#